data_AF-A0A497RKV8-F1
#
_entry.id   AF-A0A497RKV8-F1
#
_cell.length_a   1.000
_cell.length_b   1.000
_cell.length_c   1.000
_cell.angle_alpha   90.00
_cell.angle_beta   90.00
_cell.angle_gamma   90.00
#
_symmetry.space_group_name_H-M   'P 1'
#
loop_
_entity.id
_entity.type
_entity.pdbx_description
1 polymer ?
#
loop_
_entity_poly.entity_id
_entity_poly.type
_entity_poly.pdbx_seq_one_letter_code
_entity_poly.pdbx_strand_id
1 'polypeptide(L)'
;VWVLICGFLVMFMQARFALIEAGFSKAKNVANVMMKNLMDFAAGSLAFFVVGFALMIRTDWHGMLGTDGWFLAGIFTMFQRLKFGSSC
;
A
#
# COMPACT_ATOMS: atom_id res chain seq x y z
N VAL A 1 15.23 -10.94 4.97
CA VAL A 1 14.27 -11.88 5.61
C VAL A 1 13.32 -11.18 6.57
N TRP A 2 13.80 -10.33 7.49
CA TRP A 2 12.96 -9.59 8.45
C TRP A 2 11.84 -8.75 7.80
N VAL A 3 12.14 -7.98 6.74
CA VAL A 3 11.15 -7.16 6.02
C VAL A 3 10.00 -7.98 5.44
N LEU A 4 10.27 -9.19 4.96
CA LEU A 4 9.23 -10.06 4.39
C LEU A 4 8.28 -10.56 5.49
N ILE A 5 8.83 -10.96 6.64
CA ILE A 5 8.06 -11.39 7.81
C ILE A 5 7.18 -10.22 8.30
N CYS A 6 7.76 -9.02 8.44
CA CYS A 6 7.01 -7.81 8.79
C CYS A 6 5.90 -7.50 7.76
N GLY A 7 6.17 -7.67 6.47
CA GLY A 7 5.17 -7.49 5.42
C GLY A 7 3.98 -8.44 5.55
N PHE A 8 4.22 -9.74 5.79
CA PHE A 8 3.15 -10.70 6.04
C PHE A 8 2.31 -10.35 7.28
N LEU A 9 2.96 -9.91 8.36
CA LEU A 9 2.28 -9.47 9.59
C LEU A 9 1.35 -8.26 9.37
N VAL A 10 1.74 -7.32 8.50
CA VAL A 10 0.92 -6.14 8.15
C VAL A 10 -0.27 -6.52 7.28
N MET A 11 -0.14 -7.48 6.35
CA MET A 11 -1.29 -7.94 5.55
C MET A 11 -2.41 -8.53 6.43
N PHE A 12 -2.04 -9.14 7.57
CA PHE A 12 -3.01 -9.62 8.56
C PHE A 12 -3.73 -8.50 9.34
N MET A 13 -3.39 -7.21 9.21
CA MET A 13 -4.13 -6.12 9.90
C MET A 13 -5.51 -5.88 9.30
N GLN A 14 -5.65 -5.93 7.98
CA GLN A 14 -6.95 -5.71 7.33
C GLN A 14 -7.92 -6.85 7.59
N ALA A 15 -7.43 -8.08 7.70
CA ALA A 15 -8.23 -9.23 8.09
C ALA A 15 -8.68 -9.17 9.58
N ARG A 16 -7.89 -8.54 10.45
CA ARG A 16 -8.18 -8.41 11.88
C ARG A 16 -9.36 -7.47 12.16
N PHE A 17 -9.42 -6.32 11.51
CA PHE A 17 -10.55 -5.39 11.64
C PHE A 17 -11.85 -5.98 11.10
N ALA A 18 -11.75 -6.67 9.96
CA ALA A 18 -12.89 -7.30 9.32
C ALA A 18 -13.55 -8.37 10.20
N LEU A 19 -12.77 -9.16 10.94
CA LEU A 19 -13.29 -10.20 11.83
C LEU A 19 -14.00 -9.61 13.06
N ILE A 20 -13.51 -8.49 13.59
CA ILE A 20 -14.16 -7.77 14.70
C ILE A 20 -15.48 -7.15 14.22
N GLU A 21 -15.48 -6.50 13.06
CA GLU A 21 -16.69 -5.89 12.48
C GLU A 21 -17.74 -6.94 12.05
N ALA A 22 -17.29 -8.10 11.56
CA ALA A 22 -18.12 -9.27 11.29
C ALA A 22 -18.70 -9.88 12.58
N GLY A 23 -17.96 -9.83 13.70
CA GLY A 23 -18.39 -10.37 15.00
C GLY A 23 -19.54 -9.58 15.65
N PHE A 24 -19.64 -8.27 15.36
CA PHE A 24 -20.72 -7.41 15.85
C PHE A 24 -21.87 -7.19 14.84
N SER A 25 -21.68 -7.57 13.58
CA SER A 25 -22.71 -7.41 12.54
C SER A 25 -23.68 -8.59 12.52
N LYS A 26 -24.98 -8.33 12.23
CA LYS A 26 -25.99 -9.41 12.13
C LYS A 26 -25.57 -10.39 11.04
N ALA A 27 -25.66 -11.70 11.33
CA ALA A 27 -25.27 -12.81 10.43
C ALA A 27 -25.77 -12.67 8.97
N LYS A 28 -26.90 -11.99 8.76
CA LYS A 28 -27.49 -11.72 7.43
C LYS A 28 -26.76 -10.64 6.60
N ASN A 29 -25.99 -9.74 7.21
CA ASN A 29 -25.22 -8.69 6.53
C ASN A 29 -23.69 -8.86 6.65
N VAL A 30 -23.20 -9.82 7.44
CA VAL A 30 -21.76 -10.10 7.61
C VAL A 30 -21.06 -10.37 6.29
N ALA A 31 -21.68 -11.16 5.40
CA ALA A 31 -21.11 -11.47 4.07
C ALA A 31 -20.89 -10.20 3.23
N ASN A 32 -21.79 -9.22 3.32
CA ASN A 32 -21.70 -7.97 2.56
C ASN A 32 -20.65 -6.99 3.13
N VAL A 33 -20.35 -7.08 4.43
CA VAL A 33 -19.28 -6.31 5.08
C VAL A 33 -17.91 -6.92 4.75
N MET A 34 -17.80 -8.25 4.83
CA MET A 34 -16.57 -8.99 4.50
C MET A 34 -16.15 -8.79 3.04
N MET A 35 -17.10 -8.77 2.11
CA MET A 35 -16.82 -8.53 0.68
C MET A 35 -16.23 -7.14 0.41
N LYS A 36 -16.70 -6.10 1.10
CA LYS A 36 -16.14 -4.75 0.97
C LYS A 36 -14.71 -4.68 1.48
N ASN A 37 -14.47 -5.28 2.65
CA ASN A 37 -13.13 -5.29 3.24
C ASN A 37 -12.09 -6.05 2.39
N LEU A 38 -12.52 -7.08 1.65
CA LEU A 38 -11.65 -7.76 0.68
C LEU A 38 -11.41 -6.90 -0.57
N MET A 39 -12.44 -6.19 -1.04
CA MET A 39 -12.35 -5.29 -2.18
C MET A 39 -11.39 -4.13 -1.90
N ASP A 40 -11.39 -3.59 -0.69
CA ASP A 40 -10.48 -2.51 -0.29
C ASP A 40 -9.01 -2.98 -0.23
N PHE A 41 -8.77 -4.23 0.15
CA PHE A 41 -7.44 -4.82 0.12
C PHE A 41 -6.91 -5.03 -1.31
N ALA A 42 -7.76 -5.54 -2.21
CA ALA A 42 -7.42 -5.71 -3.62
C ALA A 42 -7.26 -4.36 -4.34
N ALA A 43 -8.20 -3.44 -4.16
CA ALA A 43 -8.15 -2.11 -4.74
C ALA A 43 -6.98 -1.28 -4.19
N GLY A 44 -6.68 -1.39 -2.89
CA GLY A 44 -5.55 -0.70 -2.26
C GLY A 44 -4.20 -1.18 -2.78
N SER A 45 -4.03 -2.49 -2.99
CA SER A 45 -2.79 -3.04 -3.56
C SER A 45 -2.61 -2.66 -5.05
N LEU A 46 -3.68 -2.66 -5.84
CA LEU A 46 -3.67 -2.19 -7.23
C LEU A 46 -3.43 -0.68 -7.33
N ALA A 47 -4.07 0.13 -6.47
CA ALA A 47 -3.86 1.58 -6.43
C ALA A 47 -2.42 1.92 -6.03
N PHE A 48 -1.85 1.18 -5.07
CA PHE A 48 -0.45 1.34 -4.68
C PHE A 48 0.51 0.96 -5.82
N PHE A 49 0.18 -0.08 -6.59
CA PHE A 49 0.96 -0.50 -7.75
C PHE A 49 1.00 0.54 -8.87
N VAL A 50 -0.14 1.16 -9.20
CA VAL A 50 -0.24 2.11 -10.32
C VAL A 50 0.23 3.51 -9.94
N VAL A 51 -0.21 4.01 -8.79
CA VAL A 51 -0.04 5.42 -8.38
C VAL A 51 0.80 5.57 -7.11
N GLY A 52 0.75 4.60 -6.19
CA GLY A 52 1.47 4.67 -4.92
C GLY A 52 2.98 4.79 -5.07
N PHE A 53 3.57 4.09 -6.04
CA PHE A 53 5.00 4.23 -6.36
C PHE A 53 5.36 5.60 -6.94
N ALA A 54 4.46 6.20 -7.73
CA ALA A 54 4.66 7.54 -8.29
C ALA A 54 4.63 8.63 -7.23
N LEU A 55 3.74 8.50 -6.23
CA LEU A 55 3.65 9.45 -5.12
C LEU A 55 4.77 9.28 -4.09
N MET A 56 5.27 8.06 -3.89
CA MET A 56 6.36 7.78 -2.95
C MET A 56 7.71 8.29 -3.47
N ILE A 57 7.91 8.29 -4.79
CA ILE A 57 9.13 8.77 -5.45
C ILE A 57 8.97 10.27 -5.70
N ARG A 58 9.44 11.07 -4.74
CA ARG A 58 9.36 12.52 -4.82
C ARG A 58 10.38 13.08 -5.82
N THR A 59 9.92 13.45 -7.01
CA THR A 59 10.62 14.30 -8.00
C THR A 59 9.77 15.55 -8.28
N ASP A 60 9.93 16.53 -7.40
CA ASP A 60 9.79 17.98 -7.58
C ASP A 60 8.63 18.59 -8.41
N TRP A 61 7.53 18.90 -7.70
CA TRP A 61 6.93 20.25 -7.68
C TRP A 61 6.82 20.68 -6.19
N HIS A 62 7.71 21.57 -5.74
CA HIS A 62 7.77 22.06 -4.34
C HIS A 62 7.82 20.96 -3.25
N GLY A 63 8.37 19.78 -3.54
CA GLY A 63 8.47 18.70 -2.55
C GLY A 63 7.12 18.14 -2.09
N MET A 64 6.05 18.31 -2.87
CA MET A 64 4.71 17.84 -2.50
C MET A 64 4.23 16.64 -3.33
N LEU A 65 4.59 16.57 -4.62
CA LEU A 65 4.14 15.50 -5.52
C LEU A 65 5.30 15.02 -6.42
N GLY A 66 5.35 13.70 -6.66
CA GLY A 66 6.29 13.05 -7.57
C GLY A 66 5.71 12.97 -8.98
N THR A 67 6.43 13.50 -9.97
CA THR A 67 6.01 13.47 -11.38
C THR A 67 6.48 12.21 -12.12
N ASP A 68 7.53 11.55 -11.63
CA ASP A 68 8.24 10.49 -12.35
C ASP A 68 8.34 9.21 -11.52
N GLY A 69 7.33 8.34 -11.64
CA GLY A 69 7.32 7.04 -10.96
C GLY A 69 6.10 6.18 -11.23
N TRP A 70 5.34 6.49 -12.28
CA TRP A 70 4.14 5.75 -12.67
C TRP A 70 4.48 4.31 -13.02
N PHE A 71 3.66 3.36 -12.54
CA PHE A 71 3.74 1.95 -12.95
C PHE A 71 5.13 1.28 -12.73
N LEU A 72 5.74 1.51 -11.57
CA LEU A 72 7.11 1.04 -11.22
C LEU A 72 8.25 1.60 -12.09
N ALA A 73 8.00 2.48 -13.06
CA ALA A 73 9.06 3.04 -13.91
C ALA A 73 10.14 3.80 -13.13
N GLY A 74 9.83 4.30 -11.93
CA GLY A 74 10.76 5.03 -11.06
C GLY A 74 11.67 4.15 -10.17
N ILE A 75 11.56 2.82 -10.22
CA ILE A 75 12.30 1.94 -9.29
C ILE A 75 13.83 2.05 -9.44
N PHE A 76 14.30 2.36 -10.65
CA PHE A 76 15.73 2.58 -10.93
C PHE A 76 16.24 3.86 -10.26
N THR A 77 15.47 4.95 -10.35
CA THR A 77 15.76 6.24 -9.69
C THR A 77 15.78 6.09 -8.15
N MET A 78 14.86 5.28 -7.60
CA MET A 78 14.79 5.00 -6.17
C MET A 78 15.99 4.17 -5.67
N PHE A 79 16.43 3.16 -6.44
CA PHE A 79 17.60 2.36 -6.11
C PHE A 79 18.91 3.18 -6.12
N GLN A 80 19.05 4.12 -7.06
CA GLN A 80 20.20 5.04 -7.07
C GLN A 80 20.22 5.94 -5.82
N ARG A 81 19.04 6.40 -5.37
CA ARG A 81 18.90 7.26 -4.18
C ARG A 81 19.09 6.51 -2.87
N LEU A 82 18.73 5.23 -2.78
CA LEU A 82 19.00 4.38 -1.61
C LEU A 82 20.49 3.96 -1.50
N LYS A 83 21.22 3.88 -2.62
CA LYS A 83 22.67 3.59 -2.61
C LYS A 83 23.56 4.81 -2.39
N PHE A 84 23.06 6.03 -2.67
CA PHE A 84 23.83 7.28 -2.55
C PHE A 84 23.11 8.35 -1.71
N GLY A 85 22.25 7.96 -0.77
CA GLY A 85 21.33 8.83 -0.06
C GLY A 85 21.91 9.63 1.13
N SER A 86 22.99 10.39 0.92
CA SER A 86 23.37 11.55 1.76
C SER A 86 24.54 12.35 1.18
N SER A 87 24.37 12.98 0.00
CA SER A 87 25.16 14.16 -0.38
C SER A 87 24.38 14.95 -1.44
N CYS A 88 24.15 16.22 -1.10
CA CYS A 88 23.35 17.25 -1.78
C CYS A 88 21.84 17.21 -1.52
#